data_AF-A0A4P6X166-F1
#
_entry.id   AF-A0A4P6X166-F1
#
_cell.length_a   1.000
_cell.length_b   1.000
_cell.length_c   1.000
_cell.angle_alpha   90.00
_cell.angle_beta   90.00
_cell.angle_gamma   90.00
#
_symmetry.space_group_name_H-M   'P 1'
#
loop_
_entity.id
_entity.type
_entity.pdbx_description
1 polymer ?
#
loop_
_entity_poly.entity_id
_entity_poly.type
_entity_poly.pdbx_seq_one_letter_code
_entity_poly.pdbx_strand_id
1 'polypeptide(L)'
;MTGRDEQLESKKKQAEKQAQEAAQAKKKAEDDRIAAARAGNCERAKRAKATLDSGVRIATTNAKGEREIMDDKARAAELQRIDGVIRSDCGPASASAQNVN
;
A
#
# COMPACT_ATOMS: atom_id res chain seq x y z
N MET A 1 -5.51 52.15 18.73
CA MET A 1 -4.77 50.91 19.05
C MET A 1 -5.14 49.80 18.06
N THR A 2 -4.84 49.95 16.77
CA THR A 2 -5.36 49.06 15.70
C THR A 2 -4.29 48.30 14.92
N GLY A 3 -3.05 48.78 14.88
CA GLY A 3 -1.97 48.11 14.12
C GLY A 3 -1.44 46.80 14.72
N ARG A 4 -1.71 46.52 16.01
CA ARG A 4 -1.31 45.26 16.66
C ARG A 4 -2.23 44.11 16.28
N ASP A 5 -3.52 44.38 16.06
CA ASP A 5 -4.51 43.37 15.68
C ASP A 5 -4.34 42.93 14.21
N GLU A 6 -4.03 43.86 13.29
CA GLU A 6 -3.72 43.52 11.89
C GLU A 6 -2.47 42.65 11.75
N GLN A 7 -1.43 42.91 12.55
CA GLN A 7 -0.23 42.08 12.58
C GLN A 7 -0.50 40.67 13.13
N LEU A 8 -1.39 40.54 14.12
CA LEU A 8 -1.77 39.24 14.67
C LEU A 8 -2.58 38.42 13.66
N GLU A 9 -3.54 39.03 12.99
CA GLU A 9 -4.35 38.37 11.96
C GLU A 9 -3.52 37.95 10.73
N SER A 10 -2.57 38.79 10.31
CA SER A 10 -1.62 38.44 9.24
C SER A 10 -0.74 37.22 9.62
N LYS A 11 -0.22 37.19 10.85
CA LYS A 11 0.57 36.06 11.36
C LYS A 11 -0.25 34.77 11.46
N LYS A 12 -1.51 34.85 11.91
CA LYS A 12 -2.42 33.69 11.94
C LYS A 12 -2.66 33.13 10.53
N LYS A 13 -2.97 33.99 9.55
CA LYS A 13 -3.17 33.56 8.15
C LYS A 13 -1.93 32.93 7.54
N GLN A 14 -0.73 33.43 7.87
CA GLN A 14 0.53 32.83 7.43
C GLN A 14 0.76 31.46 8.06
N ALA A 15 0.52 31.33 9.38
CA ALA A 15 0.65 30.05 10.08
C ALA A 15 -0.34 29.00 9.57
N GLU A 16 -1.59 29.39 9.29
CA GLU A 16 -2.61 28.51 8.71
C GLU A 16 -2.22 28.04 7.30
N LYS A 17 -1.72 28.94 6.44
CA LYS A 17 -1.22 28.56 5.10
C LYS A 17 -0.07 27.58 5.18
N GLN A 18 0.91 27.83 6.05
CA GLN A 18 2.05 26.93 6.26
C GLN A 18 1.60 25.56 6.79
N ALA A 19 0.63 25.53 7.70
CA ALA A 19 0.06 24.28 8.20
C ALA A 19 -0.67 23.49 7.10
N GLN A 20 -1.42 24.16 6.23
CA GLN A 20 -2.09 23.54 5.09
C GLN A 20 -1.11 22.99 4.04
N GLU A 21 -0.07 23.75 3.70
CA GLU A 21 0.99 23.31 2.79
C GLU A 21 1.75 22.11 3.35
N ALA A 22 2.09 22.13 4.64
CA ALA A 22 2.73 21.01 5.31
C ALA A 22 1.81 19.76 5.34
N ALA A 23 0.51 19.93 5.55
CA ALA A 23 -0.46 18.83 5.51
C ALA A 23 -0.59 18.23 4.11
N GLN A 24 -0.64 19.07 3.07
CA GLN A 24 -0.68 18.62 1.67
C GLN A 24 0.60 17.90 1.27
N ALA A 25 1.77 18.41 1.67
CA ALA A 25 3.05 17.76 1.42
C ALA A 25 3.14 16.39 2.10
N LYS A 26 2.67 16.28 3.35
CA LYS A 26 2.59 14.99 4.07
C LYS A 26 1.64 14.01 3.37
N LYS A 27 0.46 14.48 2.94
CA LYS A 27 -0.51 13.64 2.23
C LYS A 27 0.07 13.11 0.91
N LYS A 28 0.69 13.98 0.11
CA LYS A 28 1.35 13.58 -1.15
C LYS A 28 2.45 12.56 -0.90
N ALA A 29 3.30 12.78 0.11
CA ALA A 29 4.37 11.85 0.45
C ALA A 29 3.83 10.48 0.87
N GLU A 30 2.71 10.44 1.58
CA GLU A 30 2.05 9.18 1.95
C GLU A 30 1.40 8.47 0.75
N ASP A 31 0.71 9.23 -0.12
CA ASP A 31 0.14 8.70 -1.36
C ASP A 31 1.23 8.09 -2.25
N ASP A 32 2.38 8.77 -2.40
CA ASP A 32 3.53 8.29 -3.15
C ASP A 32 4.12 7.00 -2.53
N ARG A 33 4.20 6.91 -1.19
CA ARG A 33 4.66 5.69 -0.49
C ARG A 33 3.71 4.52 -0.71
N ILE A 34 2.40 4.75 -0.58
CA ILE A 34 1.38 3.72 -0.80
C ILE A 34 1.42 3.24 -2.25
N ALA A 35 1.55 4.15 -3.21
CA ALA A 35 1.67 3.80 -4.62
C ALA A 35 2.91 2.92 -4.89
N ALA A 36 4.06 3.28 -4.33
CA ALA A 36 5.28 2.48 -4.44
C ALA A 36 5.13 1.09 -3.79
N ALA A 37 4.49 1.00 -2.63
CA ALA A 37 4.23 -0.26 -1.94
C ALA A 37 3.31 -1.18 -2.77
N ARG A 38 2.22 -0.64 -3.33
CA ARG A 38 1.29 -1.38 -4.21
C ARG A 38 1.99 -1.90 -5.46
N ALA A 39 2.80 -1.06 -6.12
CA ALA A 39 3.58 -1.49 -7.28
C ALA A 39 4.53 -2.65 -6.92
N GLY A 40 5.24 -2.56 -5.79
CA GLY A 40 6.11 -3.62 -5.31
C GLY A 40 5.38 -4.92 -4.96
N ASN A 41 4.22 -4.83 -4.33
CA ASN A 41 3.36 -5.97 -4.02
C ASN A 41 2.85 -6.65 -5.30
N CYS A 42 2.39 -5.87 -6.28
CA CYS A 42 1.91 -6.37 -7.56
C CYS A 42 2.98 -7.20 -8.27
N GLU A 43 4.20 -6.69 -8.38
CA GLU A 43 5.29 -7.39 -9.05
C GLU A 43 5.69 -8.69 -8.32
N ARG A 44 5.67 -8.69 -6.98
CA ARG A 44 5.88 -9.92 -6.21
C ARG A 44 4.76 -10.93 -6.41
N ALA A 45 3.51 -10.46 -6.41
CA ALA A 45 2.34 -11.32 -6.58
C ALA A 45 2.32 -12.00 -7.96
N LYS A 46 2.61 -11.25 -9.04
CA LYS A 46 2.74 -11.81 -10.39
C LYS A 46 3.82 -12.90 -10.47
N ARG A 47 5.00 -12.65 -9.88
CA ARG A 47 6.10 -13.64 -9.86
C ARG A 47 5.73 -14.88 -9.06
N ALA A 48 5.12 -14.71 -7.90
CA ALA A 48 4.65 -15.83 -7.08
C ALA A 48 3.60 -16.67 -7.83
N LYS A 49 2.64 -16.01 -8.51
CA LYS A 49 1.65 -16.69 -9.35
C LYS A 49 2.31 -17.52 -10.45
N ALA A 50 3.24 -16.93 -11.19
CA ALA A 50 3.96 -17.63 -12.26
C ALA A 50 4.71 -18.87 -11.74
N THR A 51 5.34 -18.78 -10.56
CA THR A 51 5.97 -19.95 -9.91
C THR A 51 4.95 -21.03 -9.60
N LEU A 52 3.80 -20.68 -9.02
CA LEU A 52 2.77 -21.68 -8.68
C LEU A 52 2.13 -22.31 -9.93
N ASP A 53 1.90 -21.53 -10.97
CA ASP A 53 1.33 -21.97 -12.25
C ASP A 53 2.31 -22.86 -13.04
N SER A 54 3.63 -22.71 -12.83
CA SER A 54 4.65 -23.50 -13.54
C SER A 54 4.64 -24.99 -13.22
N GLY A 55 3.91 -25.41 -12.17
CA GLY A 55 3.86 -26.81 -11.74
C GLY A 55 5.10 -27.29 -10.99
N VAL A 56 6.06 -26.42 -10.67
CA VAL A 56 7.21 -26.79 -9.85
C VAL A 56 6.76 -27.27 -8.47
N ARG A 57 7.48 -28.26 -7.92
CA ARG A 57 7.29 -28.71 -6.54
C ARG A 57 7.89 -27.70 -5.60
N ILE A 58 7.05 -27.09 -4.77
CA ILE A 58 7.46 -26.13 -3.75
C ILE A 58 7.54 -26.88 -2.43
N ALA A 59 8.69 -26.78 -1.77
CA ALA A 59 8.83 -27.28 -0.41
C ALA A 59 8.58 -26.14 0.58
N THR A 60 7.70 -26.39 1.55
CA THR A 60 7.38 -25.47 2.63
C THR A 60 7.81 -26.08 3.96
N THR A 61 7.98 -25.24 4.97
CA THR A 61 8.19 -25.69 6.35
C THR A 61 6.86 -25.57 7.08
N ASN A 62 6.40 -26.67 7.66
CA ASN A 62 5.15 -26.69 8.40
C ASN A 62 5.31 -26.17 9.83
N ALA A 63 4.21 -26.11 10.58
CA ALA A 63 4.20 -25.61 11.96
C ALA A 63 5.08 -26.41 12.94
N LYS A 64 5.46 -27.64 12.59
CA LYS A 64 6.35 -28.50 13.39
C LYS A 64 7.83 -28.33 13.01
N GLY A 65 8.14 -27.48 12.03
CA GLY A 65 9.50 -27.31 11.51
C GLY A 65 9.92 -28.36 10.48
N GLU A 66 9.01 -29.24 10.07
CA GLU A 66 9.30 -30.27 9.07
C GLU A 66 9.11 -29.72 7.66
N ARG A 67 9.91 -30.23 6.73
CA ARG A 67 9.78 -29.89 5.31
C ARG A 67 8.69 -30.76 4.68
N GLU A 68 7.69 -30.11 4.09
CA GLU A 68 6.63 -30.75 3.31
C GLU A 68 6.59 -30.20 1.89
N ILE A 69 5.98 -30.94 0.96
CA ILE A 69 5.71 -30.42 -0.38
C ILE A 69 4.33 -29.79 -0.34
N MET A 70 4.21 -28.57 -0.87
CA MET A 70 2.94 -27.90 -1.07
C MET A 70 2.02 -28.78 -1.92
N ASP A 71 0.93 -29.23 -1.30
CA ASP A 71 -0.09 -30.03 -1.96
C ASP A 71 -0.98 -29.16 -2.87
N ASP A 72 -1.85 -29.81 -3.64
CA ASP A 72 -2.73 -29.11 -4.59
C ASP A 72 -3.74 -28.19 -3.90
N LYS A 73 -4.16 -28.55 -2.69
CA LYS A 73 -5.10 -27.73 -1.91
C LYS A 73 -4.44 -26.45 -1.44
N ALA A 74 -3.23 -26.53 -0.90
CA ALA A 74 -2.41 -25.41 -0.48
C ALA A 74 -2.03 -24.53 -1.68
N ARG A 75 -1.68 -25.14 -2.82
CA ARG A 75 -1.42 -24.41 -4.06
C ARG A 75 -2.64 -23.62 -4.51
N ALA A 76 -3.82 -24.24 -4.52
CA ALA A 76 -5.06 -23.57 -4.92
C ALA A 76 -5.43 -22.40 -3.98
N ALA A 77 -5.30 -22.60 -2.66
CA ALA A 77 -5.55 -21.55 -1.68
C ALA A 77 -4.57 -20.36 -1.85
N GLU A 78 -3.30 -20.66 -2.09
CA GLU A 78 -2.28 -19.62 -2.28
C GLU A 78 -2.47 -18.86 -3.60
N LEU A 79 -2.87 -19.55 -4.68
CA LEU A 79 -3.26 -18.91 -5.94
C LEU A 79 -4.43 -17.95 -5.73
N GLN A 80 -5.48 -18.35 -5.01
CA GLN A 80 -6.61 -17.46 -4.69
C GLN A 80 -6.17 -16.22 -3.91
N ARG A 81 -5.28 -16.40 -2.92
CA ARG A 81 -4.73 -15.29 -2.14
C ARG A 81 -3.94 -14.33 -3.02
N ILE A 82 -3.07 -14.85 -3.88
CA ILE A 82 -2.24 -14.06 -4.79
C ILE A 82 -3.10 -13.31 -5.81
N ASP A 83 -4.13 -13.95 -6.36
CA ASP A 83 -5.07 -13.30 -7.29
C ASP A 83 -5.81 -12.14 -6.63
N GLY A 84 -6.13 -12.26 -5.33
CA GLY A 84 -6.65 -11.16 -4.52
C GLY A 84 -5.68 -9.97 -4.43
N VAL A 85 -4.40 -10.24 -4.15
CA VAL A 85 -3.35 -9.20 -4.12
C VAL A 85 -3.14 -8.58 -5.49
N ILE A 86 -3.13 -9.37 -6.56
CA ILE A 86 -3.03 -8.85 -7.93
C ILE A 86 -4.20 -7.90 -8.20
N ARG A 87 -5.43 -8.30 -7.85
CA ARG A 87 -6.60 -7.45 -8.04
C ARG A 87 -6.54 -6.15 -7.25
N SER A 88 -6.02 -6.17 -6.02
CA SER A 88 -5.93 -4.96 -5.19
C SER A 88 -4.75 -4.06 -5.55
N ASP A 89 -3.61 -4.64 -5.93
CA ASP A 89 -2.33 -3.92 -5.98
C ASP A 89 -1.81 -3.71 -7.41
N CYS A 90 -2.27 -4.49 -8.39
CA CYS A 90 -1.92 -4.31 -9.80
C CYS A 90 -2.87 -3.34 -10.49
N GLY A 91 -2.58 -2.05 -10.38
CA GLY A 91 -3.30 -0.99 -11.08
C GLY A 91 -2.75 0.39 -10.72
N PRO A 92 -3.21 1.47 -11.37
CA PRO A 92 -2.93 2.81 -10.87
C PRO A 92 -3.39 2.91 -9.41
N ALA A 93 -2.73 3.73 -8.60
CA ALA A 93 -3.13 4.01 -7.23
C ALA A 93 -4.48 4.77 -7.23
N SER A 94 -5.55 4.08 -7.62
CA SER A 94 -6.89 4.62 -7.77
C SER A 94 -7.54 4.64 -6.40
N ALA A 95 -7.88 5.85 -5.96
CA ALA A 95 -9.06 6.36 -5.24
C ALA A 95 -9.79 5.51 -4.16
N SER A 96 -9.53 4.22 -3.99
CA SER A 96 -10.24 3.35 -3.04
C SER A 96 -9.82 3.59 -1.59
N ALA A 97 -8.65 4.20 -1.36
CA ALA A 97 -8.20 4.62 -0.03
C ALA A 97 -8.79 5.98 0.42
N GLN A 98 -9.53 6.66 -0.46
CA GLN A 98 -10.13 7.97 -0.16
C GLN A 98 -11.55 7.88 0.40
N ASN A 99 -12.10 6.68 0.57
CA ASN A 99 -13.48 6.45 1.02
C ASN A 99 -13.57 5.74 2.38
N VAL A 100 -12.69 6.09 3.32
CA VAL A 100 -12.93 5.84 4.74
C VAL A 100 -13.59 7.10 5.29
N ASN A 101 -14.93 7.09 5.30
CA ASN A 101 -15.77 8.08 5.98
C ASN A 101 -15.97 7.67 7.44
#